data_AF-A0A2D5Q8F5-F1
#
_entry.id   AF-A0A2D5Q8F5-F1
#
_cell.length_a   1.000
_cell.length_b   1.000
_cell.length_c   1.000
_cell.angle_alpha   90.00
_cell.angle_beta   90.00
_cell.angle_gamma   90.00
#
_symmetry.space_group_name_H-M   'P 1'
#
loop_
_entity.id
_entity.type
_entity.pdbx_description
1 polymer ?
#
loop_
_entity_poly.entity_id
_entity_poly.type
_entity_poly.pdbx_seq_one_letter_code
_entity_poly.pdbx_strand_id
1 'polypeptide(L)'
;MERFAGDVASMNADAESRFERTPLPMAFPKDMEQPRTFHLSWTPQPVPLKAEERVASLVVKRGDFGWLSDERVDAIAAQVESEQMNLDQALSLRSALLQQKTVYSHHRLKSKARELARLYREGTSVVELSKKYDFPPVNIFRVVLEAMGWSKKRIKESLRNPSSMKQREREEFEAAEAVDRVSSVDQSETQVKADLFEDILADW
;
A
#
# COMPACT_ATOMS: atom_id res chain seq x y z
N MET A 1 -13.72 -2.54 -23.16
CA MET A 1 -14.79 -1.99 -22.32
C MET A 1 -16.19 -2.36 -22.82
N GLU A 2 -16.43 -2.53 -24.12
CA GLU A 2 -17.78 -2.87 -24.64
C GLU A 2 -18.37 -4.20 -24.13
N ARG A 3 -17.52 -5.19 -23.80
CA ARG A 3 -17.96 -6.53 -23.38
C ARG A 3 -18.83 -6.56 -22.11
N PHE A 4 -18.70 -5.55 -21.24
CA PHE A 4 -19.45 -5.45 -19.98
C PHE A 4 -20.44 -4.26 -19.97
N ALA A 5 -20.62 -3.56 -21.10
CA ALA A 5 -21.47 -2.37 -21.13
C ALA A 5 -22.92 -2.67 -20.75
N GLY A 6 -23.45 -3.82 -21.19
CA GLY A 6 -24.79 -4.29 -20.82
C GLY A 6 -24.91 -4.63 -19.33
N ASP A 7 -23.91 -5.31 -18.77
CA ASP A 7 -23.88 -5.65 -17.34
C ASP A 7 -23.81 -4.38 -16.48
N VAL A 8 -22.98 -3.41 -16.86
CA VAL A 8 -22.88 -2.11 -16.17
C VAL A 8 -24.19 -1.34 -16.24
N ALA A 9 -24.86 -1.31 -17.39
CA ALA A 9 -26.15 -0.65 -17.53
C ALA A 9 -27.23 -1.31 -16.64
N SER A 10 -27.26 -2.65 -16.59
CA SER A 10 -28.16 -3.41 -15.71
C SER A 10 -27.89 -3.11 -14.23
N MET A 11 -26.61 -3.10 -13.82
CA MET A 11 -26.22 -2.79 -12.44
C MET A 11 -26.56 -1.35 -12.04
N ASN A 12 -26.41 -0.40 -12.96
CA ASN A 12 -26.78 1.00 -12.72
C ASN A 12 -28.30 1.15 -12.55
N ALA A 13 -29.10 0.53 -13.42
CA ALA A 13 -30.56 0.54 -13.29
C ALA A 13 -31.03 -0.08 -11.97
N ASP A 14 -30.41 -1.20 -11.55
CA ASP A 14 -30.69 -1.84 -10.25
C ASP A 14 -30.29 -0.96 -9.06
N ALA A 15 -29.24 -0.14 -9.18
CA ALA A 15 -28.81 0.80 -8.16
C ALA A 15 -29.76 2.01 -8.08
N GLU A 16 -30.11 2.59 -9.22
CA GLU A 16 -30.99 3.77 -9.33
C GLU A 16 -32.42 3.45 -8.88
N SER A 17 -32.95 2.27 -9.23
CA SER A 17 -34.31 1.86 -8.83
C SER A 17 -34.53 1.80 -7.31
N ARG A 18 -33.47 1.77 -6.49
CA ARG A 18 -33.58 1.81 -5.02
C ARG A 18 -34.16 3.12 -4.51
N PHE A 19 -33.94 4.21 -5.23
CA PHE A 19 -34.46 5.53 -4.89
C PHE A 19 -35.95 5.71 -5.25
N GLU A 20 -36.49 4.83 -6.10
CA GLU A 20 -37.90 4.85 -6.55
C GLU A 20 -38.80 3.91 -5.73
N ARG A 21 -38.25 3.16 -4.76
CA ARG A 21 -39.00 2.18 -3.98
C ARG A 21 -40.04 2.84 -3.09
N THR A 22 -41.28 2.33 -3.20
CA THR A 22 -42.39 2.69 -2.30
C THR A 22 -42.87 1.44 -1.55
N PRO A 23 -42.89 1.42 -0.20
CA PRO A 23 -42.48 2.50 0.70
C PRO A 23 -40.96 2.70 0.73
N LEU A 24 -40.53 3.91 1.11
CA LEU A 24 -39.11 4.24 1.26
C LEU A 24 -38.45 3.27 2.26
N PRO A 25 -37.19 2.84 2.00
CA PRO A 25 -36.43 2.07 2.95
C PRO A 25 -36.32 2.80 4.31
N MET A 26 -36.31 2.05 5.42
CA MET A 26 -36.04 2.62 6.75
C MET A 26 -34.73 3.42 6.72
N ALA A 27 -34.73 4.60 7.35
CA ALA A 27 -33.63 5.57 7.44
C ALA A 27 -33.47 6.61 6.31
N PHE A 28 -34.37 6.68 5.33
CA PHE A 28 -34.46 7.88 4.47
C PHE A 28 -35.20 9.03 5.20
N PRO A 29 -34.64 10.25 5.26
CA PRO A 29 -35.35 11.42 5.76
C PRO A 29 -36.66 11.65 4.99
N LYS A 30 -37.70 12.15 5.67
CA LYS A 30 -38.97 12.48 5.01
C LYS A 30 -38.83 13.65 4.02
N ASP A 31 -37.93 14.58 4.35
CA ASP A 31 -37.60 15.75 3.54
C ASP A 31 -36.13 15.62 3.10
N MET A 32 -35.92 15.36 1.80
CA MET A 32 -34.60 15.35 1.17
C MET A 32 -34.67 16.08 -0.17
N GLU A 33 -33.60 16.78 -0.54
CA GLU A 33 -33.46 17.29 -1.91
C GLU A 33 -33.42 16.12 -2.89
N GLN A 34 -33.93 16.33 -4.11
CA GLN A 34 -33.82 15.32 -5.15
C GLN A 34 -32.34 15.05 -5.47
N PRO A 35 -31.94 13.78 -5.68
CA PRO A 35 -30.58 13.45 -6.09
C PRO A 35 -30.17 14.25 -7.35
N ARG A 36 -28.94 14.81 -7.33
CA ARG A 36 -28.36 15.47 -8.49
C ARG A 36 -27.49 14.47 -9.24
N THR A 37 -27.67 14.38 -10.55
CA THR A 37 -26.84 13.53 -11.41
C THR A 37 -25.77 14.38 -12.08
N PHE A 38 -24.51 14.02 -11.87
CA PHE A 38 -23.36 14.64 -12.52
C PHE A 38 -22.73 13.67 -13.50
N HIS A 39 -22.46 14.14 -14.72
CA HIS A 39 -21.76 13.35 -15.73
C HIS A 39 -20.35 13.90 -15.91
N LEU A 40 -19.35 13.09 -15.55
CA LEU A 40 -17.94 13.41 -15.74
C LEU A 40 -17.44 12.66 -16.98
N SER A 41 -16.85 13.39 -17.92
CA SER A 41 -16.16 12.82 -19.09
C SER A 41 -14.68 13.14 -18.99
N TRP A 42 -13.84 12.11 -18.97
CA TRP A 42 -12.39 12.28 -19.00
C TRP A 42 -11.79 11.40 -20.10
N THR A 43 -10.76 11.92 -20.79
CA THR A 43 -9.99 11.15 -21.76
C THR A 43 -8.76 10.58 -21.05
N PRO A 44 -8.63 9.24 -20.92
CA PRO A 44 -7.46 8.66 -20.27
C PRO A 44 -6.21 8.87 -21.12
N GLN A 45 -5.12 9.32 -20.49
CA GLN A 45 -3.79 9.39 -21.08
C GLN A 45 -2.89 8.38 -20.37
N PRO A 46 -2.98 7.08 -20.73
CA PRO A 46 -2.20 6.04 -20.05
C PRO A 46 -0.72 6.18 -20.38
N VAL A 47 0.12 5.88 -19.39
CA VAL A 47 1.57 5.74 -19.61
C VAL A 47 1.80 4.54 -20.55
N PRO A 48 2.65 4.66 -21.58
CA PRO A 48 3.02 3.52 -22.42
C PRO A 48 3.76 2.44 -21.62
N LEU A 49 3.42 1.16 -21.85
CA LEU A 49 4.05 0.02 -21.16
C LEU A 49 5.59 0.01 -21.23
N LYS A 50 6.16 0.45 -22.35
CA LYS A 50 7.62 0.55 -22.51
C LYS A 50 8.24 1.61 -21.59
N ALA A 51 7.54 2.72 -21.37
CA ALA A 51 7.99 3.75 -20.44
C ALA A 51 7.87 3.24 -19.00
N GLU A 52 6.76 2.55 -18.68
CA GLU A 52 6.56 1.92 -17.38
C GLU A 52 7.68 0.92 -17.03
N GLU A 53 8.05 0.02 -17.95
CA GLU A 53 9.11 -0.97 -17.75
C GLU A 53 10.48 -0.32 -17.49
N ARG A 54 10.81 0.76 -18.23
CA ARG A 54 12.05 1.51 -18.03
C ARG A 54 12.05 2.19 -16.67
N VAL A 55 10.99 2.93 -16.33
CA VAL A 55 10.88 3.64 -15.05
C VAL A 55 10.85 2.68 -13.86
N ALA A 56 10.21 1.51 -13.98
CA ALA A 56 10.18 0.49 -12.93
C ALA A 56 11.60 0.13 -12.43
N SER A 57 12.55 -0.03 -13.35
CA SER A 57 13.95 -0.36 -13.05
C SER A 57 14.71 0.81 -12.40
N LEU A 58 14.25 2.04 -12.62
CA LEU A 58 14.80 3.24 -12.00
C LEU A 58 14.31 3.38 -10.57
N VAL A 59 13.01 3.25 -10.34
CA VAL A 59 12.38 3.59 -9.05
C VAL A 59 12.46 2.46 -8.02
N VAL A 60 12.56 1.19 -8.44
CA VAL A 60 12.70 0.05 -7.54
C VAL A 60 14.17 -0.35 -7.44
N LYS A 61 14.72 -0.31 -6.22
CA LYS A 61 16.06 -0.84 -5.91
C LYS A 61 15.98 -2.00 -4.93
N ARG A 62 16.95 -2.90 -5.01
CA ARG A 62 17.04 -4.07 -4.12
C ARG A 62 17.25 -3.59 -2.68
N GLY A 63 16.45 -4.11 -1.75
CA GLY A 63 16.53 -3.79 -0.34
C GLY A 63 16.02 -2.40 0.04
N ASP A 64 15.45 -1.66 -0.91
CA ASP A 64 14.91 -0.32 -0.69
C ASP A 64 13.38 -0.36 -0.64
N PHE A 65 12.83 -0.31 0.56
CA PHE A 65 11.39 -0.33 0.85
C PHE A 65 10.92 0.94 1.56
N GLY A 66 11.84 1.87 1.83
CA GLY A 66 11.60 3.05 2.64
C GLY A 66 11.36 4.31 1.82
N TRP A 67 11.44 5.43 2.51
CA TRP A 67 11.46 6.76 1.91
C TRP A 67 12.71 6.94 1.05
N LEU A 68 12.52 7.60 -0.09
CA LEU A 68 13.62 8.07 -0.91
C LEU A 68 14.16 9.37 -0.31
N SER A 69 15.48 9.57 -0.33
CA SER A 69 16.04 10.87 0.00
C SER A 69 15.69 11.90 -1.07
N ASP A 70 15.75 13.19 -0.73
CA ASP A 70 15.45 14.27 -1.66
C ASP A 70 16.35 14.19 -2.91
N GLU A 71 17.65 13.91 -2.74
CA GLU A 71 18.57 13.75 -3.87
C GLU A 71 18.17 12.58 -4.77
N ARG A 72 17.57 11.53 -4.19
CA ARG A 72 17.11 10.37 -4.94
C ARG A 72 15.81 10.69 -5.69
N VAL A 73 14.92 11.46 -5.09
CA VAL A 73 13.70 11.95 -5.74
C VAL A 73 14.07 12.84 -6.93
N ASP A 74 14.98 13.79 -6.74
CA ASP A 74 15.47 14.68 -7.80
C ASP A 74 16.13 13.89 -8.94
N ALA A 75 16.95 12.89 -8.60
CA ALA A 75 17.56 12.02 -9.60
C ALA A 75 16.53 11.22 -10.41
N ILE A 76 15.42 10.79 -9.78
CA ILE A 76 14.32 10.13 -10.49
C ILE A 76 13.60 11.13 -11.38
N ALA A 77 13.31 12.34 -10.88
CA ALA A 77 12.66 13.39 -11.65
C ALA A 77 13.41 13.68 -12.95
N ALA A 78 14.72 13.92 -12.86
CA ALA A 78 15.58 14.18 -14.01
C ALA A 78 15.62 13.01 -15.02
N GLN A 79 15.52 11.76 -14.57
CA GLN A 79 15.53 10.60 -15.47
C GLN A 79 14.17 10.38 -16.13
N VAL A 80 13.09 10.65 -15.38
CA VAL A 80 11.70 10.47 -15.83
C VAL A 80 11.28 11.55 -16.81
N GLU A 81 11.90 12.74 -16.83
CA GLU A 81 11.66 13.78 -17.84
C GLU A 81 11.81 13.29 -19.29
N SER A 82 12.69 12.30 -19.53
CA SER A 82 12.90 11.70 -20.85
C SER A 82 11.82 10.67 -21.24
N GLU A 83 10.89 10.38 -20.34
CA GLU A 83 9.84 9.37 -20.48
C GLU A 83 8.46 10.03 -20.57
N GLN A 84 7.47 9.28 -21.07
CA GLN A 84 6.06 9.73 -21.09
C GLN A 84 5.37 9.47 -19.74
N MET A 85 6.03 9.90 -18.65
CA MET A 85 5.58 9.72 -17.28
C MET A 85 6.03 10.93 -16.47
N ASN A 86 5.24 11.38 -15.50
CA ASN A 86 5.67 12.41 -14.55
C ASN A 86 6.22 11.79 -13.24
N LEU A 87 6.82 12.63 -12.39
CA LEU A 87 7.42 12.18 -11.12
C LEU A 87 6.40 11.47 -10.21
N ASP A 88 5.21 12.04 -10.04
CA ASP A 88 4.17 11.47 -9.17
C ASP A 88 3.71 10.08 -9.64
N GLN A 89 3.54 9.92 -10.95
CA GLN A 89 3.26 8.63 -11.58
C GLN A 89 4.40 7.63 -11.34
N ALA A 90 5.66 8.07 -11.41
CA ALA A 90 6.82 7.21 -11.14
C ALA A 90 6.89 6.76 -9.67
N LEU A 91 6.61 7.67 -8.73
CA LEU A 91 6.56 7.36 -7.29
C LEU A 91 5.36 6.48 -6.93
N SER A 92 4.23 6.69 -7.59
CA SER A 92 3.05 5.83 -7.50
C SER A 92 3.34 4.42 -8.03
N LEU A 93 3.98 4.32 -9.20
CA LEU A 93 4.44 3.05 -9.78
C LEU A 93 5.39 2.32 -8.82
N ARG A 94 6.37 3.04 -8.22
CA ARG A 94 7.26 2.46 -7.21
C ARG A 94 6.47 1.81 -6.08
N SER A 95 5.50 2.53 -5.53
CA SER A 95 4.69 2.06 -4.40
C SER A 95 3.91 0.80 -4.77
N ALA A 96 3.26 0.79 -5.95
CA ALA A 96 2.54 -0.36 -6.48
C ALA A 96 3.48 -1.57 -6.70
N LEU A 97 4.64 -1.37 -7.33
CA LEU A 97 5.61 -2.44 -7.59
C LEU A 97 6.19 -3.03 -6.30
N LEU A 98 6.46 -2.20 -5.29
CA LEU A 98 6.95 -2.68 -3.99
C LEU A 98 5.89 -3.49 -3.23
N GLN A 99 4.62 -3.07 -3.28
CA GLN A 99 3.50 -3.85 -2.73
C GLN A 99 3.36 -5.18 -3.47
N GLN A 100 3.36 -5.14 -4.81
CA GLN A 100 3.26 -6.31 -5.68
C GLN A 100 4.37 -7.31 -5.37
N LYS A 101 5.62 -6.84 -5.33
CA LYS A 101 6.81 -7.63 -4.97
C LYS A 101 6.64 -8.31 -3.61
N THR A 102 6.12 -7.60 -2.63
CA THR A 102 5.88 -8.12 -1.27
C THR A 102 4.86 -9.26 -1.28
N VAL A 103 3.74 -9.07 -1.98
CA VAL A 103 2.67 -10.08 -2.08
C VAL A 103 3.17 -11.34 -2.77
N TYR A 104 3.75 -11.24 -3.97
CA TYR A 104 4.17 -12.43 -4.73
C TYR A 104 5.34 -13.18 -4.08
N SER A 105 6.23 -12.47 -3.40
CA SER A 105 7.42 -13.07 -2.79
C SER A 105 7.22 -13.57 -1.36
N HIS A 106 6.03 -13.38 -0.76
CA HIS A 106 5.73 -13.78 0.62
C HIS A 106 6.03 -15.25 0.92
N HIS A 107 5.70 -16.17 0.01
CA HIS A 107 5.99 -17.60 0.18
C HIS A 107 7.52 -17.89 0.27
N ARG A 108 8.34 -17.16 -0.50
CA ARG A 108 9.80 -17.25 -0.46
C ARG A 108 10.39 -16.66 0.83
N LEU A 109 9.76 -15.63 1.38
CA LEU A 109 10.12 -15.11 2.69
C LEU A 109 9.86 -16.17 3.77
N LYS A 110 8.67 -16.79 3.76
CA LYS A 110 8.30 -17.81 4.75
C LYS A 110 9.19 -19.04 4.71
N SER A 111 9.64 -19.46 3.53
CA SER A 111 10.58 -20.60 3.42
C SER A 111 11.95 -20.32 4.06
N LYS A 112 12.31 -19.05 4.26
CA LYS A 112 13.57 -18.61 4.88
C LYS A 112 13.47 -18.34 6.39
N ALA A 113 12.31 -18.56 7.01
CA ALA A 113 12.05 -18.16 8.39
C ALA A 113 13.08 -18.67 9.41
N ARG A 114 13.50 -19.94 9.29
CA ARG A 114 14.50 -20.56 10.18
C ARG A 114 15.89 -19.92 10.03
N GLU A 115 16.30 -19.64 8.79
CA GLU A 115 17.58 -19.01 8.47
C GLU A 115 17.62 -17.57 8.99
N LEU A 116 16.55 -16.79 8.74
CA LEU A 116 16.42 -15.41 9.22
C LEU A 116 16.46 -15.34 10.75
N ALA A 117 15.72 -16.22 11.43
CA ALA A 117 15.74 -16.26 12.90
C ALA A 117 17.10 -16.66 13.46
N ARG A 118 17.86 -17.53 12.78
CA ARG A 118 19.24 -17.87 13.17
C ARG A 118 20.14 -16.64 13.08
N LEU A 119 20.15 -15.95 11.93
CA LEU A 119 20.98 -14.75 11.71
C LEU A 119 20.61 -13.61 12.68
N TYR A 120 19.32 -13.43 12.94
CA TYR A 120 18.87 -12.46 13.94
C TYR A 120 19.41 -12.81 15.34
N ARG A 121 19.34 -14.07 15.77
CA ARG A 121 19.93 -14.49 17.06
C ARG A 121 21.43 -14.29 17.12
N GLU A 122 22.13 -14.44 16.00
CA GLU A 122 23.57 -14.18 15.85
C GLU A 122 23.93 -12.69 15.87
N GLY A 123 22.94 -11.79 15.87
CA GLY A 123 23.16 -10.35 16.02
C GLY A 123 22.91 -9.53 14.74
N THR A 124 22.54 -10.16 13.62
CA THR A 124 22.20 -9.40 12.40
C THR A 124 20.90 -8.64 12.61
N SER A 125 20.88 -7.35 12.26
CA SER A 125 19.70 -6.51 12.41
C SER A 125 18.61 -6.83 11.37
N VAL A 126 17.36 -6.47 11.67
CA VAL A 126 16.22 -6.64 10.75
C VAL A 126 16.44 -5.87 9.44
N VAL A 127 17.00 -4.66 9.52
CA VAL A 127 17.26 -3.81 8.35
C VAL A 127 18.34 -4.43 7.46
N GLU A 128 19.41 -5.00 8.03
CA GLU A 128 20.42 -5.72 7.26
C GLU A 128 19.86 -6.98 6.58
N LEU A 129 19.02 -7.74 7.31
CA LEU A 129 18.33 -8.89 6.75
C LEU A 129 17.41 -8.49 5.60
N SER A 130 16.67 -7.39 5.73
CA SER A 130 15.83 -6.82 4.68
C SER A 130 16.65 -6.50 3.43
N LYS A 131 17.77 -5.77 3.56
CA LYS A 131 18.65 -5.43 2.43
C LYS A 131 19.25 -6.67 1.76
N LYS A 132 19.70 -7.64 2.56
CA LYS A 132 20.32 -8.87 2.08
C LYS A 132 19.34 -9.76 1.32
N TYR A 133 18.17 -10.01 1.91
CA TYR A 133 17.18 -10.94 1.37
C TYR A 133 16.14 -10.29 0.46
N ASP A 134 16.11 -8.95 0.39
CA ASP A 134 15.24 -8.15 -0.47
C ASP A 134 13.74 -8.32 -0.17
N PHE A 135 13.39 -8.19 1.11
CA PHE A 135 12.01 -8.20 1.61
C PHE A 135 11.76 -7.01 2.54
N PRO A 136 10.50 -6.56 2.71
CA PRO A 136 10.19 -5.47 3.62
C PRO A 136 10.65 -5.76 5.07
N PRO A 137 11.32 -4.80 5.73
CA PRO A 137 11.85 -4.96 7.09
C PRO A 137 10.82 -5.45 8.13
N VAL A 138 9.61 -4.89 8.14
CA VAL A 138 8.58 -5.27 9.11
C VAL A 138 8.11 -6.70 8.85
N ASN A 139 8.06 -7.13 7.59
CA ASN A 139 7.72 -8.51 7.25
C ASN A 139 8.82 -9.51 7.63
N ILE A 140 10.09 -9.14 7.44
CA ILE A 140 11.24 -9.91 7.96
C ILE A 140 11.06 -10.09 9.48
N PHE A 141 10.79 -9.01 10.20
CA PHE A 141 10.65 -9.05 11.65
C PHE A 141 9.50 -9.95 12.10
N ARG A 142 8.31 -9.83 11.47
CA ARG A 142 7.17 -10.72 11.74
C ARG A 142 7.53 -12.20 11.57
N VAL A 143 8.26 -12.54 10.51
CA VAL A 143 8.67 -13.91 10.21
C VAL A 143 9.73 -14.42 11.19
N VAL A 144 10.67 -13.56 11.60
CA VAL A 144 11.66 -13.87 12.64
C VAL A 144 10.95 -14.16 13.98
N LEU A 145 10.03 -13.31 14.42
CA LEU A 145 9.29 -13.50 15.67
C LEU A 145 8.45 -14.78 15.65
N GLU A 146 7.79 -15.08 14.53
CA GLU A 146 7.03 -16.34 14.37
C GLU A 146 7.95 -17.57 14.46
N ALA A 147 9.13 -17.53 13.83
CA ALA A 147 10.14 -18.58 13.94
C ALA A 147 10.81 -18.68 15.33
N MET A 148 10.70 -17.63 16.14
CA MET A 148 11.06 -17.62 17.56
C MET A 148 9.92 -18.12 18.48
N GLY A 149 8.80 -18.56 17.90
CA GLY A 149 7.69 -19.17 18.63
C GLY A 149 6.60 -18.18 19.08
N TRP A 150 6.60 -16.95 18.58
CA TRP A 150 5.53 -16.00 18.92
C TRP A 150 4.26 -16.31 18.12
N SER A 151 3.11 -16.25 18.79
CA SER A 151 1.82 -16.38 18.10
C SER A 151 1.54 -15.14 17.25
N LYS A 152 0.80 -15.31 16.14
CA LYS A 152 0.39 -14.19 15.27
C LYS A 152 -0.36 -13.09 16.03
N LYS A 153 -1.17 -13.48 17.03
CA LYS A 153 -1.89 -12.57 17.92
C LYS A 153 -0.90 -11.73 18.74
N ARG A 154 0.05 -12.38 19.43
CA ARG A 154 1.08 -11.70 20.22
C ARG A 154 1.89 -10.73 19.37
N ILE A 155 2.31 -11.15 18.17
CA ILE A 155 3.05 -10.28 17.25
C ILE A 155 2.21 -9.04 16.92
N LYS A 156 0.96 -9.21 16.46
CA LYS A 156 0.07 -8.10 16.13
C LYS A 156 -0.10 -7.10 17.29
N GLU A 157 -0.33 -7.61 18.50
CA GLU A 157 -0.49 -6.78 19.70
C GLU A 157 0.80 -6.06 20.07
N SER A 158 1.95 -6.74 19.99
CA SER A 158 3.26 -6.17 20.33
C SER A 158 3.69 -5.09 19.34
N LEU A 159 3.41 -5.25 18.04
CA LEU A 159 3.73 -4.23 17.04
C LEU A 159 2.84 -2.98 17.16
N ARG A 160 1.59 -3.13 17.63
CA ARG A 160 0.71 -2.00 17.94
C ARG A 160 1.09 -1.28 19.23
N ASN A 161 1.73 -1.99 20.15
CA ASN A 161 2.23 -1.43 21.40
C ASN A 161 3.68 -1.88 21.65
N PRO A 162 4.68 -1.25 20.97
CA PRO A 162 6.07 -1.69 21.01
C PRO A 162 6.70 -1.67 22.41
N SER A 163 6.16 -0.87 23.33
CA SER A 163 6.59 -0.83 24.74
C SER A 163 6.45 -2.17 25.47
N SER A 164 5.61 -3.08 24.96
CA SER A 164 5.45 -4.44 25.50
C SER A 164 6.59 -5.40 25.16
N MET A 165 7.44 -5.04 24.19
CA MET A 165 8.57 -5.85 23.76
C MET A 165 9.81 -5.60 24.63
N LYS A 166 10.75 -6.55 24.62
CA LYS A 166 12.08 -6.29 25.20
C LYS A 166 12.80 -5.22 24.38
N GLN A 167 13.80 -4.59 25.00
CA GLN A 167 14.54 -3.48 24.40
C GLN A 167 15.02 -3.78 22.97
N ARG A 168 15.68 -4.93 22.75
CA ARG A 168 16.18 -5.30 21.42
C ARG A 168 15.07 -5.42 20.38
N GLU A 169 14.01 -6.18 20.66
CA GLU A 169 12.89 -6.34 19.73
C GLU A 169 12.18 -5.01 19.44
N ARG A 170 12.13 -4.10 20.42
CA ARG A 170 11.57 -2.75 20.25
C ARG A 170 12.44 -1.90 19.33
N GLU A 171 13.75 -1.83 19.58
CA GLU A 171 14.70 -1.06 18.77
C GLU A 171 14.73 -1.56 17.32
N GLU A 172 14.71 -2.88 17.13
CA GLU A 172 14.67 -3.51 15.80
C GLU A 172 13.34 -3.23 15.08
N PHE A 173 12.23 -3.18 15.82
CA PHE A 173 10.94 -2.79 15.24
C PHE A 173 10.92 -1.33 14.80
N GLU A 174 11.36 -0.40 15.67
CA GLU A 174 11.39 1.03 15.36
C GLU A 174 12.29 1.32 14.15
N ALA A 175 13.46 0.68 14.08
CA ALA A 175 14.35 0.77 12.93
C ALA A 175 13.74 0.18 11.65
N ALA A 176 13.01 -0.93 11.76
CA ALA A 176 12.33 -1.56 10.63
C ALA A 176 11.15 -0.71 10.13
N GLU A 177 10.33 -0.17 11.03
CA GLU A 177 9.18 0.66 10.71
C GLU A 177 9.60 1.97 10.04
N ALA A 178 10.66 2.62 10.52
CA ALA A 178 11.19 3.85 9.94
C ALA A 178 11.60 3.72 8.47
N VAL A 179 11.89 2.50 8.00
CA VAL A 179 12.39 2.22 6.64
C VAL A 179 11.49 1.28 5.84
N ASP A 180 10.27 0.99 6.30
CA ASP A 180 9.30 0.13 5.61
C ASP A 180 7.99 0.88 5.35
N ARG A 181 7.86 1.45 4.15
CA ARG A 181 6.62 2.13 3.75
C ARG A 181 5.55 1.17 3.21
N VAL A 182 5.91 -0.10 2.98
CA VAL A 182 5.04 -1.08 2.31
C VAL A 182 4.22 -1.88 3.31
N SER A 183 4.82 -2.24 4.43
CA SER A 183 4.23 -3.10 5.46
C SER A 183 3.98 -2.35 6.77
N SER A 184 3.71 -1.04 6.66
CA SER A 184 3.42 -0.15 7.78
C SER A 184 2.38 -0.74 8.73
N VAL A 185 2.67 -0.67 10.03
CA VAL A 185 1.75 -1.15 11.07
C VAL A 185 0.67 -0.12 11.34
N ASP A 186 1.03 1.16 11.29
CA ASP A 186 0.09 2.27 11.37
C ASP A 186 -0.45 2.63 9.98
N GLN A 187 -1.79 2.69 9.88
CA GLN A 187 -2.53 3.07 8.68
C GLN A 187 -3.39 4.33 8.92
N SER A 188 -3.25 4.97 10.09
CA SER A 188 -4.01 6.18 10.47
C SER A 188 -3.85 7.31 9.46
N GLU A 189 -2.63 7.57 9.01
CA GLU A 189 -2.32 8.61 8.01
C GLU A 189 -3.04 8.37 6.68
N THR A 190 -3.10 7.11 6.23
CA THR A 190 -3.81 6.73 5.01
C THR A 190 -5.31 6.92 5.18
N GLN A 191 -5.85 6.56 6.35
CA GLN A 191 -7.27 6.76 6.66
C GLN A 191 -7.62 8.24 6.65
N VAL A 192 -6.86 9.09 7.34
CA VAL A 192 -7.08 10.54 7.40
C VAL A 192 -7.05 11.16 5.99
N LYS A 193 -6.13 10.73 5.14
CA LYS A 193 -6.06 11.19 3.74
C LYS A 193 -7.28 10.75 2.91
N ALA A 194 -7.79 9.53 3.16
CA ALA A 194 -8.99 9.04 2.50
C ALA A 194 -10.22 9.83 2.96
N ASP A 195 -10.37 10.04 4.27
CA ASP A 195 -11.47 10.81 4.85
C ASP A 195 -11.49 12.25 4.27
N LEU A 196 -10.33 12.92 4.22
CA LEU A 196 -10.22 14.26 3.61
C LEU A 196 -10.60 14.27 2.12
N PHE A 197 -10.25 13.21 1.38
CA PHE A 197 -10.62 13.09 -0.03
C PHE A 197 -12.14 12.94 -0.21
N GLU A 198 -12.79 12.17 0.67
CA GLU A 198 -14.25 12.03 0.69
C GLU A 198 -14.93 13.38 0.99
N ASP A 199 -14.42 14.14 1.96
CA ASP A 199 -14.92 15.48 2.28
C ASP A 199 -14.85 16.44 1.07
N ILE A 200 -13.70 16.47 0.37
CA ILE A 200 -13.52 17.32 -0.81
C ILE A 200 -14.47 16.94 -1.94
N LEU A 201 -14.74 15.64 -2.13
CA LEU A 201 -15.70 15.18 -3.14
C LEU A 201 -17.15 15.48 -2.75
N ALA A 202 -17.47 15.46 -1.46
CA ALA A 202 -18.81 15.74 -0.97
C ALA A 202 -19.21 17.23 -1.07
N ASP A 203 -18.22 18.13 -1.14
CA ASP A 203 -18.40 19.57 -1.32
C ASP A 203 -18.70 20.01 -2.77
N TRP A 204 -18.75 19.07 -3.74
CA TRP A 204 -19.01 19.34 -5.17
C TRP A 204 -20.48 19.22 -5.60
#